data_AF-A0A922XK75-F1
#
_entry.id   AF-A0A922XK75-F1
#
_cell.length_a   1.000
_cell.length_b   1.000
_cell.length_c   1.000
_cell.angle_alpha   90.00
_cell.angle_beta   90.00
_cell.angle_gamma   90.00
#
_symmetry.space_group_name_H-M   'P 1'
#
loop_
_entity.id
_entity.type
_entity.pdbx_description
1 polymer ?
#
loop_
_entity_poly.entity_id
_entity_poly.type
_entity_poly.pdbx_seq_one_letter_code
_entity_poly.pdbx_strand_id
1 'polypeptide(L)'
;MPEGSQNPPRHGPNGGGLERTLRGDLPCVTCRYELRGLSVLGVCPECGTAVRATILAAVDPHADELQPIRARWRVAAGLLVWNGSAAAAALWLAAVLALEVAWAVGRLSGPAPGLPRWGWWVVAGLIALSGAGAWMFARPTQHTSRRTAWAARLGGLTHGVIVAGVLWEAGLRADAPAARWTGPAGTDQLWEPAPERTAARALALLGCAAAVLLVRPVARQLVARSLALRTGRVDRQTLAAVSACALLMLAGDLCGLAGRGQEGLAGLAMTILGVGGMALGALLLSLGVLGAMADSVRIARAVRAPAPSLREVLAGPEGHA
;
A
#
# COMPACT_ATOMS: atom_id res chain seq x y z
N MET A 1 57.07 -43.83 21.58
CA MET A 1 56.18 -43.14 20.61
C MET A 1 54.76 -43.56 20.96
N PRO A 2 53.86 -42.62 21.34
CA PRO A 2 52.57 -42.97 21.90
C PRO A 2 51.54 -43.25 20.79
N GLU A 3 50.83 -44.36 20.97
CA GLU A 3 49.71 -44.80 20.14
C GLU A 3 48.55 -43.80 20.18
N GLY A 4 48.17 -43.31 19.01
CA GLY A 4 47.01 -42.44 18.82
C GLY A 4 45.71 -43.23 19.02
N SER A 5 45.09 -43.02 20.18
CA SER A 5 43.75 -43.49 20.52
C SER A 5 42.70 -42.97 19.52
N GLN A 6 42.35 -43.82 18.55
CA GLN A 6 41.14 -43.68 17.75
C GLN A 6 39.95 -44.18 18.58
N ASN A 7 39.34 -43.29 19.36
CA ASN A 7 38.02 -43.56 19.93
C ASN A 7 36.98 -43.43 18.80
N PRO A 8 36.28 -44.51 18.41
CA PRO A 8 35.14 -44.37 17.50
C PRO A 8 34.06 -43.53 18.19
N PRO A 9 33.35 -42.64 17.46
CA PRO A 9 32.25 -41.90 18.03
C PRO A 9 31.18 -42.89 18.51
N ARG A 10 30.96 -42.91 19.83
CA ARG A 10 29.90 -43.68 20.46
C ARG A 10 28.55 -43.08 20.08
N HIS A 11 27.91 -43.62 19.04
CA HIS A 11 26.49 -43.42 18.79
C HIS A 11 25.68 -44.20 19.84
N GLY A 12 25.32 -43.52 20.92
CA GLY A 12 24.40 -44.06 21.92
C GLY A 12 23.00 -44.27 21.31
N PRO A 13 22.39 -45.46 21.43
CA PRO A 13 21.16 -45.81 20.71
C PRO A 13 19.86 -45.15 21.23
N ASN A 14 19.89 -44.19 22.16
CA ASN A 14 18.68 -43.62 22.76
C ASN A 14 18.66 -42.07 22.85
N GLY A 15 19.44 -41.39 21.99
CA GLY A 15 19.34 -39.93 21.76
C GLY A 15 18.35 -39.54 20.65
N GLY A 16 17.44 -40.43 20.24
CA GLY A 16 16.61 -40.36 19.03
C GLY A 16 15.53 -39.27 18.97
N GLY A 17 15.65 -38.19 19.77
CA GLY A 17 14.63 -37.14 19.85
C GLY A 17 14.82 -35.94 18.91
N LEU A 18 16.01 -35.74 18.33
CA LEU A 18 16.38 -34.44 17.72
C LEU A 18 16.92 -34.48 16.28
N GLU A 19 17.25 -35.65 15.72
CA GLU A 19 17.42 -35.77 14.26
C GLU A 19 16.06 -35.95 13.59
N ARG A 20 15.24 -34.89 13.65
CA ARG A 20 14.04 -34.86 12.82
C ARG A 20 14.48 -34.68 11.37
N THR A 21 14.24 -35.71 10.57
CA THR A 21 14.33 -35.63 9.11
C THR A 21 13.19 -34.77 8.58
N LEU A 22 13.49 -33.87 7.64
CA LEU A 22 12.50 -33.10 6.90
C LEU A 22 11.65 -34.05 6.04
N ARG A 23 10.33 -34.01 6.18
CA ARG A 23 9.41 -34.87 5.42
C ARG A 23 8.61 -34.13 4.37
N GLY A 24 8.35 -32.84 4.59
CA GLY A 24 7.69 -31.94 3.64
C GLY A 24 8.70 -31.25 2.72
N ASP A 25 8.17 -30.64 1.67
CA ASP A 25 8.95 -29.91 0.68
C ASP A 25 9.48 -28.60 1.30
N LEU A 26 10.78 -28.37 1.18
CA LEU A 26 11.49 -27.19 1.68
C LEU A 26 12.66 -26.85 0.74
N PRO A 27 12.44 -26.05 -0.32
CA PRO A 27 13.52 -25.66 -1.21
C PRO A 27 14.51 -24.73 -0.49
N CYS A 28 15.80 -24.98 -0.66
CA CYS A 28 16.88 -24.18 -0.10
C CYS A 28 16.72 -22.69 -0.48
N VAL A 29 16.89 -21.79 0.49
CA VAL A 29 16.73 -20.35 0.28
C VAL A 29 17.76 -19.77 -0.71
N THR A 30 18.91 -20.42 -0.85
CA THR A 30 20.02 -19.98 -1.71
C THR A 30 19.94 -20.59 -3.11
N CYS A 31 20.04 -21.93 -3.23
CA CYS A 31 20.12 -22.61 -4.52
C CYS A 31 18.81 -23.28 -4.99
N ARG A 32 17.75 -23.23 -4.18
CA ARG A 32 16.45 -23.88 -4.44
C ARG A 32 16.44 -25.42 -4.46
N TYR A 33 17.54 -26.09 -4.12
CA TYR A 33 17.58 -27.56 -3.95
C TYR A 33 16.57 -28.04 -2.90
N GLU A 34 15.85 -29.12 -3.17
CA GLU A 34 14.83 -29.68 -2.27
C GLU A 34 15.48 -30.36 -1.05
N LEU A 35 15.20 -29.85 0.15
CA LEU A 35 15.82 -30.33 1.40
C LEU A 35 15.05 -31.48 2.07
N ARG A 36 13.97 -31.96 1.46
CA ARG A 36 13.24 -33.16 1.91
C ARG A 36 14.18 -34.35 2.08
N GLY A 37 14.04 -35.05 3.21
CA GLY A 37 14.88 -36.20 3.57
C GLY A 37 16.17 -35.84 4.31
N LEU A 38 16.52 -34.55 4.44
CA LEU A 38 17.70 -34.12 5.20
C LEU A 38 17.38 -33.91 6.67
N SER A 39 18.40 -34.06 7.53
CA SER A 39 18.33 -33.68 8.94
C SER A 39 18.15 -32.17 9.08
N VAL A 40 17.30 -31.72 10.02
CA VAL A 40 17.18 -30.29 10.40
C VAL A 40 18.53 -29.70 10.81
N LEU A 41 19.48 -30.51 11.29
CA LEU A 41 20.83 -30.10 11.66
C LEU A 41 21.82 -30.06 10.49
N GLY A 42 21.42 -30.58 9.34
CA GLY A 42 22.28 -30.73 8.18
C GLY A 42 22.54 -29.42 7.43
N VAL A 43 23.28 -29.57 6.34
CA VAL A 43 23.56 -28.52 5.36
C VAL A 43 23.02 -28.94 3.99
N CYS A 44 22.66 -27.96 3.17
CA CYS A 44 22.28 -28.20 1.79
C CYS A 44 23.48 -28.80 1.02
N PRO A 45 23.32 -29.94 0.31
CA PRO A 45 24.43 -30.59 -0.38
C PRO A 45 24.98 -29.76 -1.56
N GLU A 46 24.17 -28.87 -2.14
CA GLU A 46 24.57 -28.09 -3.31
C GLU A 46 25.34 -26.82 -2.98
N CYS A 47 24.95 -26.13 -1.90
CA CYS A 47 25.51 -24.80 -1.58
C CYS A 47 26.03 -24.66 -0.15
N GLY A 48 25.98 -25.71 0.66
CA GLY A 48 26.42 -25.69 2.06
C GLY A 48 25.55 -24.84 3.01
N THR A 49 24.47 -24.24 2.53
CA THR A 49 23.57 -23.44 3.39
C THR A 49 22.95 -24.32 4.47
N ALA A 50 23.05 -23.92 5.74
CA ALA A 50 22.46 -24.66 6.85
C ALA A 50 20.94 -24.83 6.68
N VAL A 51 20.42 -26.04 6.89
CA VAL A 51 18.98 -26.33 6.77
C VAL A 51 18.16 -25.46 7.72
N ARG A 52 18.63 -25.24 8.95
CA ARG A 52 18.01 -24.32 9.93
C ARG A 52 17.84 -22.90 9.40
N ALA A 53 18.82 -22.37 8.66
CA ALA A 53 18.72 -21.04 8.07
C ALA A 53 17.62 -20.98 7.02
N THR A 54 17.44 -22.05 6.24
CA THR A 54 16.32 -22.18 5.29
C THR A 54 14.98 -22.26 6.04
N ILE A 55 14.89 -23.08 7.09
CA ILE A 55 13.68 -23.19 7.92
C ILE A 55 13.29 -21.81 8.49
N LEU A 56 14.22 -21.09 9.12
CA LEU A 56 13.96 -19.76 9.68
C LEU A 56 13.57 -18.72 8.62
N ALA A 57 13.98 -18.91 7.37
CA ALA A 57 13.67 -18.00 6.28
C ALA A 57 12.33 -18.32 5.60
N ALA A 58 11.95 -19.59 5.48
CA ALA A 58 10.83 -20.07 4.68
C ALA A 58 9.62 -20.52 5.50
N VAL A 59 9.83 -21.05 6.71
CA VAL A 59 8.77 -21.58 7.58
C VAL A 59 8.26 -20.47 8.48
N ASP A 60 6.94 -20.28 8.48
CA ASP A 60 6.30 -19.36 9.41
C ASP A 60 5.95 -20.11 10.71
N PRO A 61 6.59 -19.78 11.86
CA PRO A 61 6.31 -20.46 13.12
C PRO A 61 4.86 -20.26 13.60
N HIS A 62 4.16 -19.23 13.12
CA HIS A 62 2.77 -18.95 13.47
C HIS A 62 1.77 -19.36 12.39
N ALA A 63 2.19 -20.10 11.35
CA ALA A 63 1.30 -20.51 10.26
C ALA A 63 0.05 -21.26 10.77
N ASP A 64 0.21 -22.14 11.77
CA ASP A 64 -0.88 -22.94 12.33
C ASP A 64 -1.90 -22.08 13.11
N GLU A 65 -1.49 -20.90 13.61
CA GLU A 65 -2.39 -19.93 14.25
C GLU A 65 -3.18 -19.10 13.22
N LEU A 66 -2.67 -19.00 11.99
CA LEU A 66 -3.28 -18.22 10.93
C LEU A 66 -4.45 -18.97 10.30
N GLN A 67 -5.66 -18.51 10.61
CA GLN A 67 -6.91 -19.02 10.04
C GLN A 67 -6.89 -19.05 8.49
N PRO A 68 -7.53 -20.00 7.82
CA PRO A 68 -7.58 -20.03 6.36
C PRO A 68 -8.37 -18.85 5.79
N ILE A 69 -7.89 -18.29 4.66
CA ILE A 69 -8.60 -17.24 3.91
C ILE A 69 -9.60 -17.92 2.97
N ARG A 70 -10.89 -17.65 3.14
CA ARG A 70 -11.97 -18.31 2.37
C ARG A 70 -11.84 -18.13 0.86
N ALA A 71 -11.39 -16.95 0.42
CA ALA A 71 -11.30 -16.60 -1.00
C ALA A 71 -9.97 -15.90 -1.30
N ARG A 72 -8.85 -16.63 -1.18
CA ARG A 72 -7.48 -16.10 -1.34
C ARG A 72 -7.28 -15.23 -2.58
N TRP A 73 -7.83 -15.67 -3.72
CA TRP A 73 -7.71 -14.96 -5.00
C TRP A 73 -8.48 -13.63 -5.01
N ARG A 74 -9.69 -13.61 -4.44
CA ARG A 74 -10.49 -12.38 -4.34
C ARG A 74 -9.85 -11.36 -3.41
N VAL A 75 -9.30 -11.82 -2.29
CA VAL A 75 -8.59 -10.95 -1.34
C VAL A 75 -7.32 -10.38 -1.97
N ALA A 76 -6.53 -11.21 -2.64
CA ALA A 76 -5.32 -10.78 -3.34
C ALA A 76 -5.63 -9.80 -4.48
N ALA A 77 -6.63 -10.09 -5.33
CA ALA A 77 -7.06 -9.19 -6.39
C ALA A 77 -7.59 -7.86 -5.82
N GLY A 78 -8.41 -7.90 -4.76
CA GLY A 78 -8.92 -6.70 -4.11
C GLY A 78 -7.82 -5.78 -3.58
N LEU A 79 -6.78 -6.35 -2.94
CA LEU A 79 -5.63 -5.58 -2.46
C LEU A 79 -4.87 -4.87 -3.59
N LEU A 80 -4.65 -5.58 -4.70
CA LEU A 80 -3.94 -5.05 -5.87
C LEU A 80 -4.77 -3.98 -6.58
N VAL A 81 -6.07 -4.23 -6.78
CA VAL A 81 -6.99 -3.29 -7.42
C VAL A 81 -7.13 -2.03 -6.57
N TRP A 82 -7.29 -2.16 -5.25
CA TRP A 82 -7.41 -1.02 -4.32
C TRP A 82 -6.22 -0.06 -4.46
N ASN A 83 -5.01 -0.52 -4.13
CA ASN A 83 -3.85 0.38 -4.13
C ASN A 83 -3.32 0.69 -5.52
N GLY A 84 -3.46 -0.21 -6.50
CA GLY A 84 -3.01 0.02 -7.87
C GLY A 84 -3.81 1.11 -8.58
N SER A 85 -5.13 1.10 -8.46
CA SER A 85 -5.98 2.14 -9.05
C SER A 85 -5.90 3.46 -8.28
N ALA A 86 -5.76 3.43 -6.95
CA ALA A 86 -5.47 4.63 -6.16
C ALA A 86 -4.12 5.27 -6.56
N ALA A 87 -3.08 4.47 -6.78
CA ALA A 87 -1.77 4.95 -7.22
C ALA A 87 -1.86 5.61 -8.59
N ALA A 88 -2.56 4.97 -9.54
CA ALA A 88 -2.77 5.52 -10.86
C ALA A 88 -3.52 6.86 -10.82
N ALA A 89 -4.58 6.97 -10.00
CA ALA A 89 -5.32 8.22 -9.81
C ALA A 89 -4.46 9.32 -9.16
N ALA A 90 -3.69 8.98 -8.12
CA ALA A 90 -2.80 9.91 -7.43
C ALA A 90 -1.71 10.45 -8.37
N LEU A 91 -1.06 9.57 -9.15
CA LEU A 91 -0.05 9.96 -10.13
C LEU A 91 -0.61 10.83 -11.24
N TRP A 92 -1.82 10.51 -11.73
CA TRP A 92 -2.49 11.32 -12.74
C TRP A 92 -2.78 12.73 -12.22
N LEU A 93 -3.36 12.85 -11.03
CA LEU A 93 -3.65 14.14 -10.40
C LEU A 93 -2.38 14.92 -10.06
N ALA A 94 -1.32 14.24 -9.59
CA ALA A 94 -0.03 14.87 -9.33
C ALA A 94 0.64 15.38 -10.60
N ALA A 95 0.54 14.66 -11.71
CA ALA A 95 1.03 15.10 -13.01
C ALA A 95 0.29 16.36 -13.49
N VAL A 96 -1.04 16.40 -13.35
CA VAL A 96 -1.84 17.58 -13.67
C VAL A 96 -1.45 18.77 -12.80
N LEU A 97 -1.34 18.57 -11.49
CA LEU A 97 -0.90 19.63 -10.57
C LEU A 97 0.50 20.14 -10.93
N ALA A 98 1.43 19.24 -11.27
CA ALA A 98 2.77 19.64 -11.68
C ALA A 98 2.76 20.49 -12.96
N LEU A 99 1.91 20.15 -13.93
CA LEU A 99 1.72 20.95 -15.15
C LEU A 99 1.08 22.31 -14.84
N GLU A 100 0.05 22.36 -14.00
CA GLU A 100 -0.59 23.62 -13.54
C GLU A 100 0.45 24.52 -12.86
N VAL A 101 1.27 23.97 -11.96
CA VAL A 101 2.34 24.70 -11.27
C VAL A 101 3.40 25.18 -12.26
N ALA A 102 3.87 24.33 -13.17
CA ALA A 102 4.88 24.70 -14.17
C ALA A 102 4.39 25.83 -15.09
N TRP A 103 3.12 25.79 -15.49
CA TRP A 103 2.48 26.87 -16.25
C TRP A 103 2.39 28.15 -15.42
N ALA A 104 1.94 28.07 -14.16
CA ALA A 104 1.79 29.23 -13.28
C ALA A 104 3.12 29.97 -13.01
N VAL A 105 4.25 29.25 -12.97
CA VAL A 105 5.59 29.85 -12.82
C VAL A 105 6.24 30.24 -14.16
N GLY A 106 5.48 30.26 -15.26
CA GLY A 106 5.96 30.70 -16.57
C GLY A 106 6.94 29.76 -17.26
N ARG A 107 7.05 28.49 -16.82
CA ARG A 107 7.93 27.49 -17.47
C ARG A 107 7.32 26.90 -18.73
N LEU A 108 6.01 26.99 -18.89
CA LEU A 108 5.27 26.52 -20.06
C LEU A 108 4.56 27.71 -20.72
N SER A 109 4.68 27.82 -22.03
CA SER A 109 3.93 28.78 -22.85
C SER A 109 2.66 28.14 -23.41
N GLY A 110 1.63 28.95 -23.67
CA GLY A 110 0.37 28.50 -24.26
C GLY A 110 -0.80 28.46 -23.26
N PRO A 111 -1.94 27.87 -23.66
CA PRO A 111 -3.12 27.79 -22.82
C PRO A 111 -2.85 26.98 -21.55
N ALA A 112 -3.48 27.37 -20.44
CA ALA A 112 -3.34 26.68 -19.17
C ALA A 112 -3.60 25.18 -19.33
N PRO A 113 -2.68 24.31 -18.87
CA PRO A 113 -2.87 22.87 -18.92
C PRO A 113 -4.02 22.52 -17.97
N GLY A 114 -5.12 22.03 -18.53
CA GLY A 114 -6.26 21.51 -17.78
C GLY A 114 -6.53 20.07 -18.21
N LEU A 115 -7.23 19.33 -17.37
CA LEU A 115 -7.69 18.02 -17.80
C LEU A 115 -8.77 18.18 -18.87
N PRO A 116 -8.71 17.41 -19.97
CA PRO A 116 -9.87 17.26 -20.80
C PRO A 116 -11.00 16.60 -19.98
N ARG A 117 -12.26 16.85 -20.33
CA ARG A 117 -13.42 16.30 -19.59
C ARG A 117 -13.36 14.78 -19.40
N TRP A 118 -12.79 14.04 -20.36
CA TRP A 118 -12.58 12.60 -20.25
C TRP A 118 -11.55 12.20 -19.18
N GLY A 119 -10.58 13.07 -18.87
CA GLY A 119 -9.58 12.85 -17.83
C GLY A 119 -10.21 12.71 -16.44
N TRP A 120 -11.25 13.50 -16.15
CA TRP A 120 -12.00 13.36 -14.89
C TRP A 120 -12.78 12.05 -14.81
N TRP A 121 -13.25 11.51 -15.94
CA TRP A 121 -13.96 10.23 -15.96
C TRP A 121 -12.98 9.11 -15.61
N VAL A 122 -11.75 9.21 -16.14
CA VAL A 122 -10.66 8.28 -15.82
C VAL A 122 -10.31 8.34 -14.34
N VAL A 123 -10.10 9.53 -13.77
CA VAL A 123 -9.79 9.69 -12.33
C VAL A 123 -10.92 9.14 -11.46
N ALA A 124 -12.17 9.54 -11.73
CA ALA A 124 -13.33 9.06 -10.96
C ALA A 124 -13.49 7.54 -11.08
N GLY A 125 -13.29 6.98 -12.29
CA GLY A 125 -13.33 5.54 -12.54
C GLY A 125 -12.24 4.78 -11.78
N LEU A 126 -11.01 5.32 -11.72
CA LEU A 126 -9.91 4.74 -10.93
C LEU A 126 -10.21 4.77 -9.43
N ILE A 127 -10.76 5.87 -8.90
CA ILE A 127 -11.15 5.96 -7.48
C ILE A 127 -12.33 5.02 -7.16
N ALA A 128 -13.31 4.90 -8.05
CA ALA A 128 -14.41 3.94 -7.92
C ALA A 128 -13.90 2.49 -7.90
N LEU A 129 -12.99 2.17 -8.82
CA LEU A 129 -12.33 0.87 -8.89
C LEU A 129 -11.50 0.58 -7.62
N SER A 130 -10.84 1.59 -7.07
CA SER A 130 -10.11 1.52 -5.80
C SER A 130 -11.05 1.14 -4.65
N GLY A 131 -12.20 1.81 -4.54
CA GLY A 131 -13.22 1.49 -3.54
C GLY A 131 -13.79 0.08 -3.69
N ALA A 132 -14.01 -0.38 -4.93
CA ALA A 132 -14.44 -1.75 -5.21
C ALA A 132 -13.39 -2.79 -4.76
N GLY A 133 -12.10 -2.51 -5.02
CA GLY A 133 -10.98 -3.31 -4.52
C GLY A 133 -10.99 -3.45 -2.99
N ALA A 134 -11.19 -2.33 -2.27
CA ALA A 134 -11.32 -2.32 -0.82
C ALA A 134 -12.49 -3.18 -0.31
N TRP A 135 -13.61 -3.16 -1.02
CA TRP A 135 -14.79 -3.97 -0.69
C TRP A 135 -14.51 -5.48 -0.81
N MET A 136 -13.75 -5.90 -1.81
CA MET A 136 -13.48 -7.31 -2.10
C MET A 136 -12.77 -8.05 -0.97
N PHE A 137 -11.94 -7.36 -0.18
CA PHE A 137 -11.22 -7.97 0.95
C PHE A 137 -11.80 -7.59 2.31
N ALA A 138 -12.97 -6.95 2.40
CA ALA A 138 -13.54 -6.49 3.67
C ALA A 138 -13.80 -7.61 4.71
N ARG A 139 -13.90 -8.87 4.29
CA ARG A 139 -14.05 -10.03 5.19
C ARG A 139 -13.10 -11.16 4.78
N PRO A 140 -11.80 -11.06 5.11
CA PRO A 140 -10.80 -12.02 4.63
C PRO A 140 -10.94 -13.39 5.30
N THR A 141 -11.39 -13.45 6.56
CA THR A 141 -11.49 -14.70 7.34
C THR A 141 -12.85 -14.84 8.01
N GLN A 142 -13.09 -16.02 8.61
CA GLN A 142 -14.32 -16.29 9.36
C GLN A 142 -14.39 -15.46 10.65
N HIS A 143 -13.24 -15.24 11.28
CA HIS A 143 -13.06 -14.55 12.56
C HIS A 143 -13.01 -13.02 12.44
N THR A 144 -12.98 -12.46 11.22
CA THR A 144 -13.12 -11.02 11.07
C THR A 144 -14.47 -10.59 11.66
N SER A 145 -14.42 -9.80 12.74
CA SER A 145 -15.62 -9.34 13.43
C SER A 145 -16.57 -8.62 12.47
N ARG A 146 -17.89 -8.74 12.69
CA ARG A 146 -18.90 -8.08 11.86
C ARG A 146 -18.66 -6.56 11.79
N ARG A 147 -18.28 -5.94 12.92
CA ARG A 147 -17.97 -4.50 13.01
C ARG A 147 -16.79 -4.12 12.11
N THR A 148 -15.71 -4.89 12.16
CA THR A 148 -14.52 -4.66 11.32
C THR A 148 -14.84 -4.82 9.83
N ALA A 149 -15.62 -5.85 9.45
CA ALA A 149 -16.01 -6.06 8.07
C ALA A 149 -16.92 -4.94 7.55
N TRP A 150 -17.87 -4.47 8.37
CA TRP A 150 -18.71 -3.32 8.02
C TRP A 150 -17.93 -2.03 7.90
N ALA A 151 -17.00 -1.75 8.82
CA ALA A 151 -16.11 -0.60 8.72
C ALA A 151 -15.33 -0.61 7.41
N ALA A 152 -14.72 -1.74 7.03
CA ALA A 152 -13.98 -1.83 5.76
C ALA A 152 -14.88 -1.65 4.52
N ARG A 153 -16.11 -2.17 4.53
CA ARG A 153 -17.09 -1.91 3.45
C ARG A 153 -17.48 -0.44 3.36
N LEU A 154 -17.74 0.19 4.51
CA LEU A 154 -18.02 1.61 4.57
C LEU A 154 -16.84 2.42 4.04
N GLY A 155 -15.60 2.04 4.40
CA GLY A 155 -14.41 2.66 3.84
C GLY A 155 -14.30 2.51 2.32
N GLY A 156 -14.59 1.31 1.79
CA GLY A 156 -14.69 1.08 0.35
C GLY A 156 -15.78 1.91 -0.33
N LEU A 157 -16.96 2.08 0.30
CA LEU A 157 -18.05 2.92 -0.19
C LEU A 157 -17.68 4.41 -0.19
N THR A 158 -17.14 4.90 0.92
CA THR A 158 -16.70 6.29 1.08
C THR A 158 -15.67 6.63 0.01
N HIS A 159 -14.70 5.75 -0.21
CA HIS A 159 -13.70 5.99 -1.25
C HIS A 159 -14.30 5.86 -2.66
N GLY A 160 -15.02 4.77 -2.95
CA GLY A 160 -15.45 4.47 -4.32
C GLY A 160 -16.62 5.30 -4.83
N VAL A 161 -17.51 5.74 -3.95
CA VAL A 161 -18.72 6.49 -4.35
C VAL A 161 -18.60 7.96 -3.97
N ILE A 162 -18.28 8.26 -2.71
CA ILE A 162 -18.27 9.65 -2.22
C ILE A 162 -17.08 10.40 -2.81
N VAL A 163 -15.86 9.89 -2.65
CA VAL A 163 -14.67 10.57 -3.19
C VAL A 163 -14.71 10.63 -4.72
N ALA A 164 -15.09 9.53 -5.39
CA ALA A 164 -15.22 9.52 -6.85
C ALA A 164 -16.27 10.54 -7.34
N GLY A 165 -17.45 10.60 -6.71
CA GLY A 165 -18.51 11.53 -7.07
C GLY A 165 -18.11 12.99 -6.84
N VAL A 166 -17.46 13.28 -5.71
CA VAL A 166 -16.97 14.63 -5.40
C VAL A 166 -15.91 15.10 -6.40
N LEU A 167 -14.94 14.24 -6.73
CA LEU A 167 -13.90 14.58 -7.72
C LEU A 167 -14.47 14.70 -9.15
N TRP A 168 -15.45 13.87 -9.48
CA TRP A 168 -16.17 13.92 -10.74
C TRP A 168 -16.93 15.25 -10.91
N GLU A 169 -17.75 15.60 -9.91
CA GLU A 169 -18.53 16.85 -9.90
C GLU A 169 -17.62 18.09 -9.87
N ALA A 170 -16.56 18.06 -9.04
CA ALA A 170 -15.57 19.12 -8.99
C ALA A 170 -14.86 19.31 -10.33
N GLY A 171 -14.45 18.22 -10.98
CA GLY A 171 -13.81 18.26 -12.28
C GLY A 171 -14.71 18.83 -13.37
N LEU A 172 -15.97 18.38 -13.43
CA LEU A 172 -16.94 18.88 -14.40
C LEU A 172 -17.27 20.37 -14.24
N ARG A 173 -17.39 20.85 -12.99
CA ARG A 173 -17.70 22.26 -12.70
C ARG A 173 -16.48 23.16 -12.83
N ALA A 174 -15.32 22.72 -12.37
CA ALA A 174 -14.10 23.53 -12.36
C ALA A 174 -13.45 23.68 -13.74
N ASP A 175 -13.68 22.76 -14.68
CA ASP A 175 -13.17 22.87 -16.06
C ASP A 175 -14.12 23.59 -17.02
N ALA A 176 -15.12 24.31 -16.52
CA ALA A 176 -15.81 25.29 -17.35
C ALA A 176 -14.78 26.35 -17.82
N PRO A 177 -14.63 26.60 -19.15
CA PRO A 177 -13.59 27.47 -19.70
C PRO A 177 -13.55 28.88 -19.08
N ALA A 178 -14.68 29.35 -18.53
CA ALA A 178 -14.81 30.64 -17.86
C ALA A 178 -14.17 30.72 -16.46
N ALA A 179 -13.87 29.59 -15.81
CA ALA A 179 -13.20 29.53 -14.50
C ALA A 179 -11.66 29.44 -14.62
N ARG A 180 -11.13 29.37 -15.84
CA ARG A 180 -9.70 29.33 -16.10
C ARG A 180 -9.15 30.74 -16.15
N TRP A 181 -8.53 31.16 -15.03
CA TRP A 181 -7.49 32.20 -14.99
C TRP A 181 -7.77 33.37 -15.96
N THR A 182 -8.86 34.10 -15.73
CA THR A 182 -9.22 35.27 -16.51
C THR A 182 -8.44 36.49 -16.05
N GLY A 183 -7.13 36.34 -15.88
CA GLY A 183 -6.21 37.46 -15.77
C GLY A 183 -5.98 38.02 -17.18
N PRO A 184 -6.12 39.33 -17.42
CA PRO A 184 -5.60 39.96 -18.63
C PRO A 184 -4.14 39.54 -18.82
N ALA A 185 -3.73 39.31 -20.06
CA ALA A 185 -2.36 38.94 -20.39
C ALA A 185 -1.39 40.03 -19.88
N GLY A 186 -0.79 39.79 -18.71
CA GLY A 186 0.09 40.73 -18.03
C GLY A 186 -0.33 40.94 -16.58
N THR A 187 0.50 40.43 -15.69
CA THR A 187 0.61 40.79 -14.26
C THR A 187 -0.54 40.36 -13.32
N ASP A 188 -0.18 39.46 -12.38
CA ASP A 188 -0.62 39.42 -10.97
C ASP A 188 -1.58 38.33 -10.45
N GLN A 189 -2.14 37.44 -11.28
CA GLN A 189 -2.86 36.28 -10.72
C GLN A 189 -2.03 35.01 -10.86
N LEU A 190 -1.24 34.72 -9.84
CA LEU A 190 -0.33 33.57 -9.73
C LEU A 190 -1.02 32.26 -9.35
N TRP A 191 -2.27 32.32 -8.83
CA TRP A 191 -3.21 31.20 -8.59
C TRP A 191 -4.34 31.70 -7.69
N GLU A 192 -5.60 31.63 -8.16
CA GLU A 192 -6.76 32.04 -7.38
C GLU A 192 -7.62 30.81 -7.03
N PRO A 193 -7.52 30.27 -5.79
CA PRO A 193 -8.33 29.13 -5.38
C PRO A 193 -9.81 29.52 -5.34
N ALA A 194 -10.63 28.84 -6.14
CA ALA A 194 -12.07 28.93 -6.05
C ALA A 194 -12.57 28.21 -4.78
N PRO A 195 -13.38 28.85 -3.92
CA PRO A 195 -13.86 28.25 -2.67
C PRO A 195 -14.55 26.90 -2.89
N GLU A 196 -15.31 26.76 -3.97
CA GLU A 196 -16.01 25.52 -4.34
C GLU A 196 -15.02 24.38 -4.68
N ARG A 197 -13.96 24.68 -5.44
CA ARG A 197 -12.90 23.70 -5.78
C ARG A 197 -12.15 23.27 -4.53
N THR A 198 -11.83 24.23 -3.65
CA THR A 198 -11.17 23.97 -2.36
C THR A 198 -12.05 23.10 -1.45
N ALA A 199 -13.34 23.41 -1.33
CA ALA A 199 -14.28 22.62 -0.53
C ALA A 199 -14.42 21.17 -1.05
N ALA A 200 -14.53 20.99 -2.37
CA ALA A 200 -14.61 19.66 -2.96
C ALA A 200 -13.32 18.85 -2.76
N ARG A 201 -12.14 19.47 -2.96
CA ARG A 201 -10.84 18.83 -2.66
C ARG A 201 -10.72 18.47 -1.19
N ALA A 202 -11.13 19.34 -0.28
CA ALA A 202 -11.13 19.07 1.15
C ALA A 202 -12.00 17.87 1.48
N LEU A 203 -13.22 17.81 0.96
CA LEU A 203 -14.13 16.69 1.14
C LEU A 203 -13.54 15.39 0.58
N ALA A 204 -12.90 15.43 -0.59
CA ALA A 204 -12.24 14.28 -1.20
C ALA A 204 -11.05 13.78 -0.35
N LEU A 205 -10.18 14.67 0.12
CA LEU A 205 -9.01 14.33 0.95
C LEU A 205 -9.43 13.78 2.32
N LEU A 206 -10.43 14.38 2.96
CA LEU A 206 -11.02 13.88 4.21
C LEU A 206 -11.69 12.52 4.00
N GLY A 207 -12.41 12.35 2.88
CA GLY A 207 -13.01 11.06 2.49
C GLY A 207 -11.97 9.96 2.29
N CYS A 208 -10.84 10.27 1.65
CA CYS A 208 -9.70 9.36 1.52
C CYS A 208 -9.10 8.98 2.88
N ALA A 209 -8.86 9.97 3.75
CA ALA A 209 -8.34 9.71 5.10
C ALA A 209 -9.29 8.82 5.92
N ALA A 210 -10.60 9.12 5.89
CA ALA A 210 -11.63 8.32 6.54
C ALA A 210 -11.68 6.89 5.99
N ALA A 211 -11.63 6.72 4.66
CA ALA A 211 -11.61 5.40 4.03
C ALA A 211 -10.40 4.57 4.48
N VAL A 212 -9.20 5.17 4.51
CA VAL A 212 -7.99 4.51 4.98
C VAL A 212 -8.13 4.07 6.45
N LEU A 213 -8.65 4.93 7.33
CA LEU A 213 -8.86 4.60 8.74
C LEU A 213 -9.88 3.47 8.92
N LEU A 214 -10.95 3.45 8.13
CA LEU A 214 -11.99 2.43 8.17
C LEU A 214 -11.51 1.07 7.65
N VAL A 215 -10.65 1.05 6.63
CA VAL A 215 -10.08 -0.18 6.05
C VAL A 215 -8.89 -0.71 6.88
N ARG A 216 -8.20 0.16 7.62
CA ARG A 216 -7.00 -0.15 8.41
C ARG A 216 -7.08 -1.41 9.27
N PRO A 217 -8.16 -1.72 10.01
CA PRO A 217 -8.20 -2.91 10.86
C PRO A 217 -8.13 -4.21 10.05
N VAL A 218 -8.78 -4.27 8.88
CA VAL A 218 -8.70 -5.43 7.98
C VAL A 218 -7.34 -5.50 7.32
N ALA A 219 -6.79 -4.38 6.87
CA ALA A 219 -5.44 -4.34 6.29
C ALA A 219 -4.39 -4.86 7.28
N ARG A 220 -4.48 -4.51 8.57
CA ARG A 220 -3.62 -5.03 9.64
C ARG A 220 -3.70 -6.55 9.78
N GLN A 221 -4.89 -7.14 9.67
CA GLN A 221 -5.07 -8.61 9.70
C GLN A 221 -4.37 -9.29 8.51
N LEU A 222 -4.37 -8.65 7.34
CA LEU A 222 -3.71 -9.17 6.14
C LEU A 222 -2.18 -8.99 6.22
N VAL A 223 -1.71 -7.86 6.71
CA VAL A 223 -0.27 -7.59 6.96
C VAL A 223 0.31 -8.61 7.94
N ALA A 224 -0.44 -8.97 8.99
CA ALA A 224 -0.02 -9.96 9.98
C ALA A 224 0.24 -11.36 9.39
N ARG A 225 -0.12 -11.63 8.14
CA ARG A 225 0.16 -12.90 7.43
C ARG A 225 1.41 -12.86 6.56
N SER A 226 1.95 -11.68 6.31
CA SER A 226 3.17 -11.54 5.53
C SER A 226 4.37 -11.67 6.46
N LEU A 227 5.06 -12.82 6.38
CA LEU A 227 6.30 -13.07 7.13
C LEU A 227 7.34 -11.96 6.90
N ALA A 228 7.45 -11.49 5.66
CA ALA A 228 8.34 -10.39 5.28
C ALA A 228 8.03 -9.08 6.01
N LEU A 229 6.75 -8.76 6.22
CA LEU A 229 6.33 -7.55 6.94
C LEU A 229 6.40 -7.71 8.48
N ARG A 230 6.25 -8.93 9.00
CA ARG A 230 6.38 -9.21 10.44
C ARG A 230 7.82 -9.13 10.93
N THR A 231 8.75 -9.69 10.16
CA THR A 231 10.18 -9.77 10.51
C THR A 231 10.91 -8.41 10.48
N GLY A 232 10.21 -7.31 10.16
CA GLY A 232 10.80 -5.97 10.18
C GLY A 232 11.84 -5.72 9.08
N ARG A 233 12.05 -6.68 8.17
CA ARG A 233 12.94 -6.53 7.01
C ARG A 233 12.49 -5.45 6.03
N VAL A 234 11.25 -4.98 6.17
CA VAL A 234 10.63 -3.97 5.32
C VAL A 234 10.11 -2.87 6.23
N ASP A 235 10.57 -1.65 5.97
CA ASP A 235 10.11 -0.48 6.70
C ASP A 235 8.61 -0.29 6.47
N ARG A 236 7.85 -0.15 7.56
CA ARG A 236 6.38 -0.15 7.49
C ARG A 236 5.93 1.26 7.16
N GLN A 237 5.61 1.50 5.89
CA GLN A 237 4.93 2.75 5.56
C GLN A 237 3.56 2.77 6.22
N THR A 238 3.39 3.67 7.17
CA THR A 238 2.16 3.71 7.96
C THR A 238 1.04 4.30 7.10
N LEU A 239 -0.10 3.61 7.04
CA LEU A 239 -1.34 4.19 6.48
C LEU A 239 -1.69 5.56 7.09
N ALA A 240 -1.23 5.82 8.33
CA ALA A 240 -1.33 7.12 8.98
C ALA A 240 -0.50 8.21 8.29
N ALA A 241 0.72 7.88 7.79
CA ALA A 241 1.52 8.82 7.02
C ALA A 241 0.82 9.21 5.71
N VAL A 242 0.16 8.28 5.02
CA VAL A 242 -0.65 8.57 3.82
C VAL A 242 -1.78 9.55 4.16
N SER A 243 -2.48 9.35 5.28
CA SER A 243 -3.50 10.29 5.76
C SER A 243 -2.90 11.66 6.11
N ALA A 244 -1.73 11.70 6.74
CA ALA A 244 -1.05 12.96 7.07
C ALA A 244 -0.63 13.73 5.80
N CYS A 245 -0.21 13.06 4.73
CA CYS A 245 0.09 13.69 3.45
C CYS A 245 -1.17 14.33 2.83
N ALA A 246 -2.32 13.65 2.91
CA ALA A 246 -3.59 14.21 2.46
C ALA A 246 -3.99 15.46 3.29
N LEU A 247 -3.77 15.46 4.60
CA LEU A 247 -4.01 16.62 5.46
C LEU A 247 -3.04 17.77 5.18
N LEU A 248 -1.78 17.49 4.87
CA LEU A 248 -0.81 18.51 4.47
C LEU A 248 -1.23 19.17 3.15
N MET A 249 -1.69 18.38 2.18
CA MET A 249 -2.23 18.90 0.92
C MET A 249 -3.45 19.81 1.15
N LEU A 250 -4.35 19.41 2.05
CA LEU A 250 -5.50 20.22 2.48
C LEU A 250 -5.06 21.52 3.17
N ALA A 251 -4.04 21.47 4.03
CA ALA A 251 -3.52 22.68 4.66
C ALA A 251 -3.01 23.69 3.61
N GLY A 252 -2.34 23.21 2.55
CA GLY A 252 -1.94 24.04 1.41
C GLY A 252 -3.15 24.69 0.70
N ASP A 253 -4.21 23.92 0.45
CA ASP A 253 -5.46 24.46 -0.13
C ASP A 253 -6.08 25.58 0.72
N LEU A 254 -6.11 25.39 2.05
CA LEU A 254 -6.67 26.37 2.98
C LEU A 254 -5.79 27.63 3.10
N CYS A 255 -4.46 27.49 3.10
CA CYS A 255 -3.55 28.63 3.06
C CYS A 255 -3.76 29.47 1.80
N GLY A 256 -3.92 28.82 0.66
CA GLY A 256 -4.26 29.48 -0.60
C GLY A 256 -5.55 30.28 -0.51
N LEU A 257 -6.61 29.64 0.01
CA LEU A 257 -7.92 30.28 0.15
C LEU A 257 -7.87 31.50 1.08
N ALA A 258 -7.14 31.40 2.19
CA ALA A 258 -6.95 32.51 3.12
C ALA A 258 -6.18 33.69 2.49
N GLY A 259 -5.31 33.43 1.51
CA GLY A 259 -4.60 34.47 0.77
C GLY A 259 -5.47 35.33 -0.15
N ARG A 260 -6.66 34.84 -0.56
CA ARG A 260 -7.52 35.50 -1.56
C ARG A 260 -7.98 36.91 -1.18
N GLY A 261 -8.10 37.21 0.11
CA GLY A 261 -8.52 38.52 0.62
C GLY A 261 -7.38 39.42 1.08
N GLN A 262 -6.12 39.00 0.86
CA GLN A 262 -4.95 39.70 1.37
C GLN A 262 -4.19 40.35 0.21
N GLU A 263 -3.91 41.64 0.33
CA GLU A 263 -3.10 42.38 -0.63
C GLU A 263 -1.61 42.38 -0.25
N GLY A 264 -0.74 42.67 -1.22
CA GLY A 264 0.70 42.83 -1.00
C GLY A 264 1.44 41.56 -0.60
N LEU A 265 2.48 41.71 0.23
CA LEU A 265 3.41 40.63 0.60
C LEU A 265 2.71 39.47 1.32
N ALA A 266 1.69 39.75 2.12
CA ALA A 266 0.95 38.73 2.87
C ALA A 266 0.17 37.78 1.93
N GLY A 267 -0.56 38.33 0.96
CA GLY A 267 -1.27 37.54 -0.06
C GLY A 267 -0.31 36.70 -0.90
N LEU A 268 0.82 37.27 -1.30
CA LEU A 268 1.88 36.56 -2.04
C LEU A 268 2.45 35.39 -1.22
N ALA A 269 2.81 35.63 0.04
CA ALA A 269 3.35 34.60 0.93
C ALA A 269 2.35 33.43 1.13
N MET A 270 1.07 33.74 1.37
CA MET A 270 0.03 32.72 1.53
C MET A 270 -0.20 31.92 0.25
N THR A 271 -0.11 32.56 -0.92
CA THR A 271 -0.19 31.90 -2.23
C THR A 271 0.98 30.94 -2.43
N ILE A 272 2.22 31.39 -2.17
CA ILE A 272 3.41 30.55 -2.29
C ILE A 272 3.35 29.36 -1.33
N LEU A 273 2.99 29.60 -0.06
CA LEU A 273 2.82 28.54 0.93
C LEU A 273 1.71 27.56 0.54
N GLY A 274 0.60 28.06 -0.01
CA GLY A 274 -0.50 27.23 -0.47
C GLY A 274 -0.10 26.32 -1.62
N VAL A 275 0.50 26.89 -2.67
CA VAL A 275 0.98 26.13 -3.84
C VAL A 275 2.08 25.14 -3.45
N GLY A 276 3.06 25.57 -2.65
CA GLY A 276 4.14 24.72 -2.16
C GLY A 276 3.60 23.56 -1.30
N GLY A 277 2.68 23.85 -0.39
CA GLY A 277 2.03 22.85 0.47
C GLY A 277 1.22 21.83 -0.33
N MET A 278 0.45 22.27 -1.33
CA MET A 278 -0.28 21.37 -2.22
C MET A 278 0.66 20.48 -3.03
N ALA A 279 1.70 21.04 -3.65
CA ALA A 279 2.65 20.31 -4.48
C ALA A 279 3.43 19.28 -3.66
N LEU A 280 3.96 19.68 -2.50
CA LEU A 280 4.63 18.79 -1.57
C LEU A 280 3.69 17.70 -1.05
N GLY A 281 2.46 18.06 -0.66
CA GLY A 281 1.44 17.12 -0.21
C GLY A 281 1.09 16.08 -1.28
N ALA A 282 0.90 16.50 -2.54
CA ALA A 282 0.62 15.62 -3.66
C ALA A 282 1.80 14.67 -3.97
N LEU A 283 3.03 15.16 -3.91
CA LEU A 283 4.24 14.35 -4.09
C LEU A 283 4.34 13.27 -3.01
N LEU A 284 4.25 13.67 -1.74
CA LEU A 284 4.33 12.75 -0.60
C LEU A 284 3.18 11.75 -0.59
N LEU A 285 1.96 12.18 -0.94
CA LEU A 285 0.81 11.30 -1.09
C LEU A 285 1.04 10.26 -2.19
N SER A 286 1.55 10.68 -3.35
CA SER A 286 1.84 9.77 -4.48
C SER A 286 2.90 8.73 -4.10
N LEU A 287 3.99 9.14 -3.45
CA LEU A 287 4.99 8.23 -2.91
C LEU A 287 4.39 7.28 -1.87
N GLY A 288 3.49 7.78 -1.01
CA GLY A 288 2.79 7.00 -0.01
C GLY A 288 1.89 5.92 -0.58
N VAL A 289 1.12 6.24 -1.62
CA VAL A 289 0.24 5.27 -2.27
C VAL A 289 1.04 4.26 -3.11
N LEU A 290 2.16 4.67 -3.72
CA LEU A 290 3.08 3.75 -4.40
C LEU A 290 3.72 2.74 -3.45
N GLY A 291 4.16 3.17 -2.26
CA GLY A 291 4.66 2.24 -1.25
C GLY A 291 3.56 1.29 -0.76
N ALA A 292 2.34 1.78 -0.53
CA ALA A 292 1.19 0.94 -0.20
C ALA A 292 0.84 -0.09 -1.31
N MET A 293 1.04 0.28 -2.58
CA MET A 293 0.91 -0.64 -3.71
C MET A 293 1.98 -1.74 -3.68
N ALA A 294 3.25 -1.39 -3.44
CA ALA A 294 4.33 -2.37 -3.32
C ALA A 294 4.08 -3.35 -2.16
N ASP A 295 3.60 -2.87 -1.02
CA ASP A 295 3.21 -3.71 0.10
C ASP A 295 2.00 -4.59 -0.22
N SER A 296 1.03 -4.07 -0.97
CA SER A 296 -0.11 -4.86 -1.44
C SER A 296 0.32 -6.00 -2.36
N VAL A 297 1.33 -5.80 -3.21
CA VAL A 297 1.92 -6.87 -4.04
C VAL A 297 2.55 -7.95 -3.16
N ARG A 298 3.32 -7.55 -2.14
CA ARG A 298 3.96 -8.49 -1.19
C ARG A 298 2.91 -9.29 -0.42
N ILE A 299 1.89 -8.62 0.13
CA ILE A 299 0.80 -9.26 0.86
C ILE A 299 -0.02 -10.18 -0.07
N ALA A 300 -0.35 -9.73 -1.27
CA ALA A 300 -1.11 -10.52 -2.24
C ALA A 300 -0.35 -11.79 -2.68
N ARG A 301 0.99 -11.76 -2.73
CA ARG A 301 1.80 -12.97 -2.93
C ARG A 301 1.70 -13.92 -1.74
N ALA A 302 1.89 -13.42 -0.51
CA ALA A 302 1.76 -14.22 0.71
C ALA A 302 0.36 -14.80 0.93
N VAL A 303 -0.69 -14.08 0.51
CA VAL A 303 -2.09 -14.57 0.57
C VAL A 303 -2.35 -15.69 -0.44
N ARG A 304 -1.73 -15.63 -1.63
CA ARG A 304 -1.90 -16.65 -2.68
C ARG A 304 -1.11 -17.92 -2.38
N ALA A 305 0.12 -17.75 -1.91
CA ALA A 305 1.06 -18.80 -1.55
C ALA A 305 1.45 -18.65 -0.06
N PRO A 306 0.63 -19.19 0.86
CA PRO A 306 0.97 -19.16 2.28
C PRO A 306 2.30 -19.89 2.52
N ALA A 307 3.09 -19.38 3.48
CA ALA A 307 4.31 -20.05 3.90
C ALA A 307 3.95 -21.39 4.57
N PRO A 308 4.73 -22.46 4.33
CA PRO A 308 4.46 -23.75 4.95
C PRO A 308 4.64 -23.66 6.47
N SER A 309 3.85 -24.42 7.21
CA SER A 309 4.00 -24.53 8.66
C SER A 309 5.15 -25.45 9.05
N LEU A 310 5.66 -25.29 10.28
CA LEU A 310 6.71 -26.19 10.77
C LEU A 310 6.20 -27.64 10.84
N ARG A 311 4.91 -27.81 11.14
CA ARG A 311 4.27 -29.12 11.15
C ARG A 311 4.23 -29.73 9.74
N GLU A 312 3.85 -28.96 8.71
CA GLU A 312 3.85 -29.41 7.31
C GLU A 312 5.24 -29.91 6.88
N VAL A 313 6.28 -29.15 7.21
CA VAL A 313 7.67 -29.45 6.84
C VAL A 313 8.22 -30.67 7.59
N LEU A 314 7.83 -30.88 8.85
CA LEU A 314 8.31 -32.01 9.67
C LEU A 314 7.47 -33.28 9.50
N ALA A 315 6.15 -33.18 9.30
CA ALA A 315 5.26 -34.33 9.21
C ALA A 315 5.14 -34.87 7.78
N GLY A 316 5.32 -34.03 6.77
CA GLY A 316 5.05 -34.37 5.37
C GLY A 316 3.56 -34.28 5.02
N PRO A 317 3.20 -34.45 3.73
CA PRO A 317 1.84 -34.21 3.23
C PRO A 317 0.76 -35.14 3.83
N GLU A 318 1.16 -36.30 4.39
CA GLU A 318 0.25 -37.29 4.97
C GLU A 318 -0.29 -36.89 6.35
N GLY A 319 0.26 -35.85 7.00
CA GLY A 319 -0.12 -35.43 8.36
C GLY A 319 -1.38 -34.56 8.47
N HIS A 320 -2.14 -34.38 7.37
CA HIS A 320 -3.29 -33.47 7.27
C HIS A 320 -4.66 -34.15 7.12
N ALA A 321 -4.71 -35.49 7.26
CA ALA A 321 -5.97 -36.23 7.34
C ALA A 321 -6.70 -35.97 8.67
#